data_AF-A0A1L9BD84-F1
#
_entry.id   AF-A0A1L9BD84-F1
#
_cell.length_a   1.000
_cell.length_b   1.000
_cell.length_c   1.000
_cell.angle_alpha   90.00
_cell.angle_beta   90.00
_cell.angle_gamma   90.00
#
_symmetry.space_group_name_H-M   'P 1'
#
loop_
_entity.id
_entity.type
_entity.pdbx_description
1 polymer ?
#
loop_
_entity_poly.entity_id
_entity_poly.type
_entity_poly.pdbx_seq_one_letter_code
_entity_poly.pdbx_strand_id
1 'polypeptide(L)'
;MPGWKSLFGIAPTWESVLERIRQYPISQLLLHVGHINAALSKSADVQSQAQLCIELFAPDGAEIWGRLVRFANTPKMEEAELTLFHPAQTLLLAKVALTHQSSDFSTPCESLRPLAEALLMISDLAGSSQPNTLEHAATMITASSLFHRTDVPTHGLARSVELYLTNWEELQDHPDYVNFPGELRRIMDLEPNLLWFLLLALYGHLQAVPVTEFAHPFNVESFFNVRGDLVDDKEAAPIITPDEAARLARHLRATIPELATLIQGNGFMLERARPYDLAEFAEFPFVHHEGKDICLSQELLFKKLIDGVHYLFLSRDKTTDAERTRYLRFRGAVFERYVDRILQRCFPPGNGFYTGLMSNQRFRCCDAAWASGDALVLFEIKGKQLDIQARMGVHERLEQKYEELFFDSAKQLDSTIRAFKAGDLVIDGVEPAQVTRFFPIVVTLENLIMEPLTHHFITEELSRRSLLLGPETRPLQLLNVADLEVLEAGLGRGLKLLHILAKKQDLDVWRGAGFKSFFLHQYPSYFKGVKNSHLVSVFERQKQSALAQFEARRHLQR
;
A
#
# COMPACT_ATOMS: atom_id res chain seq x y z
N MET A 1 9.67 -3.18 -19.34
CA MET A 1 8.73 -4.27 -19.66
C MET A 1 8.40 -4.21 -21.15
N PRO A 2 8.43 -5.32 -21.89
CA PRO A 2 8.10 -5.35 -23.31
C PRO A 2 6.61 -5.08 -23.54
N GLY A 3 6.29 -4.19 -24.48
CA GLY A 3 4.93 -3.98 -24.97
C GLY A 3 4.74 -4.56 -26.38
N TRP A 4 3.62 -4.17 -27.00
CA TRP A 4 3.22 -4.59 -28.34
C TRP A 4 4.31 -4.40 -29.40
N LYS A 5 4.95 -3.21 -29.44
CA LYS A 5 6.00 -2.88 -30.40
C LYS A 5 7.20 -3.80 -30.30
N SER A 6 7.58 -4.20 -29.08
CA SER A 6 8.72 -5.10 -28.86
C SER A 6 8.45 -6.52 -29.38
N LEU A 7 7.19 -6.99 -29.31
CA LEU A 7 6.82 -8.35 -29.68
C LEU A 7 6.37 -8.51 -31.14
N PHE A 8 5.79 -7.45 -31.71
CA PHE A 8 5.19 -7.47 -33.05
C PHE A 8 5.86 -6.51 -34.04
N GLY A 9 6.77 -5.64 -33.59
CA GLY A 9 7.47 -4.67 -34.45
C GLY A 9 6.61 -3.50 -34.93
N ILE A 10 5.36 -3.42 -34.49
CA ILE A 10 4.38 -2.41 -34.91
C ILE A 10 4.11 -1.46 -33.74
N ALA A 11 4.16 -0.15 -33.97
CA ALA A 11 3.78 0.81 -32.94
C ALA A 11 2.25 0.82 -32.78
N PRO A 12 1.71 0.61 -31.56
CA PRO A 12 0.27 0.66 -31.35
C PRO A 12 -0.27 2.09 -31.35
N THR A 13 -1.58 2.24 -31.50
CA THR A 13 -2.31 3.51 -31.34
C THR A 13 -3.45 3.35 -30.34
N TRP A 14 -3.96 4.47 -29.79
CA TRP A 14 -5.16 4.41 -28.96
C TRP A 14 -6.38 3.91 -29.74
N GLU A 15 -6.49 4.25 -31.02
CA GLU A 15 -7.55 3.73 -31.89
C GLU A 15 -7.47 2.21 -32.03
N SER A 16 -6.26 1.65 -32.18
CA SER A 16 -6.10 0.19 -32.24
C SER A 16 -6.51 -0.45 -30.92
N VAL A 17 -6.17 0.13 -29.77
CA VAL A 17 -6.66 -0.34 -28.44
C VAL A 17 -8.19 -0.34 -28.39
N LEU A 18 -8.82 0.77 -28.78
CA LEU A 18 -10.28 0.93 -28.75
C LEU A 18 -10.99 -0.08 -29.65
N GLU A 19 -10.45 -0.37 -30.83
CA GLU A 19 -10.97 -1.38 -31.75
C GLU A 19 -10.98 -2.79 -31.12
N ARG A 20 -9.96 -3.14 -30.33
CA ARG A 20 -9.89 -4.46 -29.68
C ARG A 20 -10.89 -4.57 -28.55
N ILE A 21 -10.98 -3.55 -27.70
CA ILE A 21 -11.89 -3.61 -26.54
C ILE A 21 -13.36 -3.51 -26.94
N ARG A 22 -13.72 -2.76 -27.99
CA ARG A 22 -15.11 -2.62 -28.46
C ARG A 22 -15.74 -3.91 -28.96
N GLN A 23 -14.97 -4.99 -29.07
CA GLN A 23 -15.49 -6.32 -29.40
C GLN A 23 -16.26 -6.95 -28.23
N TYR A 24 -16.04 -6.47 -27.00
CA TYR A 24 -16.70 -6.98 -25.79
C TYR A 24 -17.80 -6.02 -25.31
N PRO A 25 -18.92 -6.55 -24.78
CA PRO A 25 -19.76 -5.79 -23.88
C PRO A 25 -18.92 -5.32 -22.69
N ILE A 26 -19.17 -4.11 -22.20
CA ILE A 26 -18.32 -3.51 -21.17
C ILE A 26 -18.28 -4.36 -19.89
N SER A 27 -19.40 -4.97 -19.50
CA SER A 27 -19.49 -5.85 -18.34
C SER A 27 -18.66 -7.13 -18.51
N GLN A 28 -18.65 -7.71 -19.72
CA GLN A 28 -17.80 -8.86 -20.06
C GLN A 28 -16.32 -8.46 -19.99
N LEU A 29 -15.95 -7.30 -20.53
CA LEU A 29 -14.58 -6.81 -20.50
C LEU A 29 -14.08 -6.61 -19.07
N LEU A 30 -14.86 -5.91 -18.24
CA LEU A 30 -14.51 -5.65 -16.84
C LEU A 30 -14.37 -6.95 -16.04
N LEU A 31 -15.23 -7.94 -16.33
CA LEU A 31 -15.12 -9.26 -15.75
C LEU A 31 -13.79 -9.93 -16.10
N HIS A 32 -13.43 -10.00 -17.38
CA HIS A 32 -12.17 -10.60 -17.82
C HIS A 32 -10.95 -9.84 -17.27
N VAL A 33 -11.01 -8.51 -17.23
CA VAL A 33 -9.97 -7.67 -16.62
C VAL A 33 -9.78 -7.99 -15.15
N GLY A 34 -10.87 -8.15 -14.39
CA GLY A 34 -10.82 -8.53 -12.97
C GLY A 34 -10.20 -9.92 -12.75
N HIS A 35 -10.52 -10.89 -13.62
CA HIS A 35 -9.93 -12.23 -13.58
C HIS A 35 -8.43 -12.23 -13.85
N ILE A 36 -8.01 -11.52 -14.91
CA ILE A 36 -6.58 -11.38 -15.23
C ILE A 36 -5.86 -10.67 -14.08
N ASN A 37 -6.45 -9.62 -13.51
CA ASN A 37 -5.86 -8.91 -12.36
C ASN A 37 -5.68 -9.84 -11.15
N ALA A 38 -6.68 -10.67 -10.84
CA ALA A 38 -6.62 -11.62 -9.75
C ALA A 38 -5.53 -12.69 -9.96
N ALA A 39 -5.44 -13.25 -11.17
CA ALA A 39 -4.38 -14.20 -11.52
C ALA A 39 -2.98 -13.59 -11.35
N LEU A 40 -2.78 -12.36 -11.85
CA LEU A 40 -1.52 -11.63 -11.73
C LEU A 40 -1.17 -11.29 -10.27
N SER A 41 -2.16 -10.95 -9.46
CA SER A 41 -1.96 -10.62 -8.04
C SER A 41 -1.57 -11.84 -7.21
N LYS A 42 -2.06 -13.03 -7.58
CA LYS A 42 -1.75 -14.27 -6.87
C LYS A 42 -0.35 -14.79 -7.20
N SER A 43 0.04 -14.73 -8.48
CA SER A 43 1.36 -15.18 -8.90
C SER A 43 1.86 -14.42 -10.12
N ALA A 44 2.88 -13.60 -9.92
CA ALA A 44 3.55 -12.86 -10.98
C ALA A 44 4.83 -13.55 -11.48
N ASP A 45 5.05 -14.81 -11.09
CA ASP A 45 6.23 -15.57 -11.51
C ASP A 45 6.19 -15.93 -13.01
N VAL A 46 7.35 -16.30 -13.54
CA VAL A 46 7.56 -16.58 -14.97
C VAL A 46 6.63 -17.69 -15.50
N GLN A 47 6.36 -18.73 -14.71
CA GLN A 47 5.49 -19.83 -15.12
C GLN A 47 4.04 -19.36 -15.21
N SER A 48 3.57 -18.57 -14.25
CA SER A 48 2.22 -18.01 -14.25
C SER A 48 2.01 -17.02 -15.40
N GLN A 49 3.01 -16.19 -15.70
CA GLN A 49 3.02 -15.30 -16.88
C GLN A 49 2.95 -16.07 -18.20
N ALA A 50 3.70 -17.18 -18.31
CA ALA A 50 3.68 -18.05 -19.48
C ALA A 50 2.31 -18.69 -19.69
N GLN A 51 1.72 -19.25 -18.63
CA GLN A 51 0.41 -19.88 -18.68
C GLN A 51 -0.67 -18.88 -19.09
N LEU A 52 -0.68 -17.71 -18.46
CA LEU A 52 -1.62 -16.64 -18.79
C LEU A 52 -1.46 -16.17 -20.25
N CYS A 53 -0.23 -16.04 -20.74
CA CYS A 53 0.05 -15.72 -22.15
C CYS A 53 -0.52 -16.80 -23.09
N ILE A 54 -0.32 -18.08 -22.78
CA ILE A 54 -0.82 -19.20 -23.58
C ILE A 54 -2.35 -19.18 -23.67
N GLU A 55 -3.03 -18.99 -22.55
CA GLU A 55 -4.49 -18.97 -22.47
C GLU A 55 -5.08 -17.74 -23.19
N LEU A 56 -4.54 -16.55 -22.91
CA LEU A 56 -5.06 -15.30 -23.46
C LEU A 56 -4.88 -15.19 -24.98
N PHE A 57 -3.81 -15.76 -25.53
CA PHE A 57 -3.49 -15.72 -26.95
C PHE A 57 -3.80 -17.02 -27.70
N ALA A 58 -4.56 -17.95 -27.12
CA ALA A 58 -4.86 -19.22 -27.78
C ALA A 58 -5.40 -19.02 -29.22
N PRO A 59 -4.91 -19.78 -30.22
CA PRO A 59 -3.94 -20.88 -30.11
C PRO A 59 -2.45 -20.46 -30.17
N ASP A 60 -2.13 -19.20 -30.44
CA ASP A 60 -0.77 -18.71 -30.76
C ASP A 60 0.09 -18.36 -29.52
N GLY A 61 -0.45 -18.50 -28.31
CA GLY A 61 0.19 -17.95 -27.11
C GLY A 61 1.57 -18.56 -26.78
N ALA A 62 1.83 -19.82 -27.15
CA ALA A 62 3.16 -20.42 -27.01
C ALA A 62 4.20 -19.74 -27.94
N GLU A 63 3.80 -19.35 -29.15
CA GLU A 63 4.66 -18.61 -30.07
C GLU A 63 4.99 -17.23 -29.52
N ILE A 64 3.98 -16.51 -29.00
CA ILE A 64 4.12 -15.17 -28.43
C ILE A 64 5.02 -15.20 -27.20
N TRP A 65 4.85 -16.19 -26.30
CA TRP A 65 5.76 -16.37 -25.18
C TRP A 65 7.20 -16.64 -25.65
N GLY A 66 7.37 -17.45 -26.69
CA GLY A 66 8.68 -17.67 -27.32
C GLY A 66 9.33 -16.39 -27.86
N ARG A 67 8.53 -15.45 -28.38
CA ARG A 67 9.02 -14.11 -28.80
C ARG A 67 9.51 -13.30 -27.60
N LEU A 68 8.77 -13.33 -26.48
CA LEU A 68 9.17 -12.66 -25.24
C LEU A 68 10.49 -13.20 -24.70
N VAL A 69 10.65 -14.53 -24.63
CA VAL A 69 11.90 -15.17 -24.18
C VAL A 69 13.08 -14.76 -25.07
N ARG A 70 12.90 -14.75 -26.40
CA ARG A 70 13.94 -14.27 -27.33
C ARG A 70 14.28 -12.80 -27.10
N PHE A 71 13.28 -11.96 -26.83
CA PHE A 71 13.48 -10.54 -26.53
C PHE A 71 14.24 -10.31 -25.22
N ALA A 72 13.93 -11.07 -24.17
CA ALA A 72 14.61 -10.97 -22.87
C ALA A 72 16.07 -11.44 -22.93
N ASN A 73 16.39 -12.40 -23.81
CA ASN A 73 17.76 -12.86 -24.04
C ASN A 73 18.62 -11.90 -24.89
N THR A 74 18.12 -10.68 -25.17
CA THR A 74 18.95 -9.66 -25.84
C THR A 74 19.89 -9.00 -24.83
N PRO A 75 21.10 -8.56 -25.24
CA PRO A 75 22.06 -7.91 -24.34
C PRO A 75 21.51 -6.67 -23.60
N LYS A 76 20.43 -6.08 -24.10
CA LYS A 76 19.77 -4.92 -23.50
C LYS A 76 18.88 -5.27 -22.30
N MET A 77 18.58 -6.56 -22.10
CA MET A 77 17.55 -7.03 -21.16
C MET A 77 18.07 -8.15 -20.23
N GLU A 78 19.39 -8.36 -20.12
CA GLU A 78 19.98 -9.46 -19.33
C GLU A 78 19.55 -9.47 -17.85
N GLU A 79 19.10 -8.33 -17.31
CA GLU A 79 18.62 -8.20 -15.92
C GLU A 79 17.09 -8.05 -15.80
N ALA A 80 16.34 -8.03 -16.90
CA ALA A 80 14.90 -7.80 -16.86
C ALA A 80 14.13 -9.07 -16.51
N GLU A 81 13.23 -8.99 -15.52
CA GLU A 81 12.28 -10.07 -15.24
C GLU A 81 11.35 -10.32 -16.45
N LEU A 82 11.07 -11.59 -16.72
CA LEU A 82 10.15 -12.05 -17.77
C LEU A 82 8.70 -11.79 -17.38
N THR A 83 8.29 -10.52 -17.40
CA THR A 83 6.93 -10.07 -17.10
C THR A 83 6.28 -9.50 -18.35
N LEU A 84 5.13 -10.06 -18.71
CA LEU A 84 4.36 -9.62 -19.87
C LEU A 84 3.19 -8.73 -19.47
N PHE A 85 2.46 -9.15 -18.43
CA PHE A 85 1.30 -8.45 -17.93
C PHE A 85 1.51 -7.98 -16.49
N HIS A 86 0.94 -6.82 -16.17
CA HIS A 86 1.00 -6.22 -14.84
C HIS A 86 -0.40 -5.82 -14.37
N PRO A 87 -0.77 -6.00 -13.07
CA PRO A 87 -2.09 -5.64 -12.55
C PRO A 87 -2.53 -4.21 -12.91
N ALA A 88 -1.59 -3.26 -12.90
CA ALA A 88 -1.86 -1.87 -13.24
C ALA A 88 -2.36 -1.66 -14.68
N GLN A 89 -1.90 -2.48 -15.63
CA GLN A 89 -2.34 -2.41 -17.02
C GLN A 89 -3.80 -2.81 -17.17
N THR A 90 -4.23 -3.83 -16.43
CA THR A 90 -5.60 -4.34 -16.53
C THR A 90 -6.57 -3.28 -16.01
N LEU A 91 -6.22 -2.61 -14.92
CA LEU A 91 -7.01 -1.50 -14.38
C LEU A 91 -7.01 -0.29 -15.32
N LEU A 92 -5.87 0.05 -15.93
CA LEU A 92 -5.83 1.11 -16.93
C LEU A 92 -6.70 0.78 -18.15
N LEU A 93 -6.72 -0.48 -18.60
CA LEU A 93 -7.60 -0.94 -19.68
C LEU A 93 -9.08 -0.81 -19.29
N ALA A 94 -9.45 -1.16 -18.07
CA ALA A 94 -10.80 -0.90 -17.54
C ALA A 94 -11.14 0.60 -17.56
N LYS A 95 -10.21 1.47 -17.17
CA LYS A 95 -10.39 2.93 -17.20
C LYS A 95 -10.68 3.44 -18.62
N VAL A 96 -9.93 2.94 -19.60
CA VAL A 96 -10.14 3.25 -21.03
C VAL A 96 -11.50 2.75 -21.51
N ALA A 97 -11.89 1.53 -21.15
CA ALA A 97 -13.19 0.97 -21.53
C ALA A 97 -14.36 1.79 -20.95
N LEU A 98 -14.31 2.10 -19.65
CA LEU A 98 -15.32 2.89 -18.94
C LEU A 98 -15.54 4.28 -19.55
N THR A 99 -14.52 4.88 -20.16
CA THR A 99 -14.58 6.25 -20.68
C THR A 99 -14.87 6.36 -22.17
N HIS A 100 -14.57 5.32 -22.96
CA HIS A 100 -14.59 5.39 -24.43
C HIS A 100 -15.44 4.33 -25.13
N GLN A 101 -16.08 3.43 -24.37
CA GLN A 101 -17.12 2.54 -24.91
C GLN A 101 -18.50 3.15 -24.70
N SER A 102 -19.18 3.47 -25.80
CA SER A 102 -20.43 4.23 -25.78
C SER A 102 -21.71 3.40 -25.82
N SER A 103 -21.66 2.07 -25.85
CA SER A 103 -22.87 1.23 -25.97
C SER A 103 -22.67 -0.27 -25.73
N ASP A 104 -23.67 -0.93 -25.14
CA ASP A 104 -23.77 -2.38 -24.87
C ASP A 104 -24.02 -3.26 -26.12
N PHE A 105 -23.71 -2.78 -27.33
CA PHE A 105 -24.00 -3.52 -28.55
C PHE A 105 -22.80 -4.35 -29.03
N SER A 106 -22.59 -5.50 -28.41
CA SER A 106 -21.95 -6.63 -29.08
C SER A 106 -22.48 -7.97 -28.57
N THR A 107 -22.50 -8.97 -29.44
CA THR A 107 -22.55 -10.37 -29.03
C THR A 107 -21.32 -10.64 -28.15
N PRO A 108 -21.42 -11.40 -27.04
CA PRO A 108 -20.27 -11.73 -26.22
C PRO A 108 -19.11 -12.27 -27.08
N CYS A 109 -17.91 -11.71 -26.89
CA CYS A 109 -16.73 -12.17 -27.62
C CYS A 109 -16.17 -13.41 -26.93
N GLU A 110 -16.06 -14.52 -27.66
CA GLU A 110 -15.56 -15.79 -27.09
C GLU A 110 -14.03 -15.81 -26.96
N SER A 111 -13.32 -15.01 -27.77
CA SER A 111 -11.86 -14.96 -27.75
C SER A 111 -11.34 -13.95 -26.75
N LEU A 112 -10.31 -14.29 -25.98
CA LEU A 112 -9.58 -13.36 -25.10
C LEU A 112 -8.42 -12.65 -25.81
N ARG A 113 -8.13 -13.02 -27.05
CA ARG A 113 -6.99 -12.48 -27.80
C ARG A 113 -7.06 -10.96 -27.98
N PRO A 114 -8.17 -10.35 -28.46
CA PRO A 114 -8.25 -8.90 -28.58
C PRO A 114 -7.93 -8.17 -27.26
N LEU A 115 -8.42 -8.69 -26.13
CA LEU A 115 -8.12 -8.14 -24.81
C LEU A 115 -6.62 -8.23 -24.47
N ALA A 116 -5.99 -9.37 -24.75
CA ALA A 116 -4.57 -9.60 -24.54
C ALA A 116 -3.71 -8.65 -25.39
N GLU A 117 -4.07 -8.47 -26.66
CA GLU A 117 -3.44 -7.50 -27.56
C GLU A 117 -3.54 -6.08 -26.99
N ALA A 118 -4.73 -5.67 -26.53
CA ALA A 118 -4.95 -4.35 -25.94
C ALA A 118 -4.10 -4.08 -24.69
N LEU A 119 -3.89 -5.07 -23.81
CA LEU A 119 -3.01 -4.95 -22.64
C LEU A 119 -1.55 -4.66 -23.04
N LEU A 120 -1.05 -5.36 -24.07
CA LEU A 120 0.31 -5.13 -24.58
C LEU A 120 0.44 -3.76 -25.25
N MET A 121 -0.59 -3.31 -25.96
CA MET A 121 -0.62 -1.99 -26.60
C MET A 121 -0.60 -0.86 -25.57
N ILE A 122 -1.41 -0.96 -24.50
CA ILE A 122 -1.44 0.05 -23.43
C ILE A 122 -0.08 0.21 -22.76
N SER A 123 0.69 -0.88 -22.65
CA SER A 123 2.03 -0.84 -22.05
C SER A 123 2.99 0.09 -22.79
N ASP A 124 2.90 0.15 -24.13
CA ASP A 124 3.71 1.08 -24.92
C ASP A 124 3.17 2.52 -24.86
N LEU A 125 1.85 2.68 -24.77
CA LEU A 125 1.19 3.99 -24.83
C LEU A 125 1.28 4.75 -23.50
N ALA A 126 1.00 4.08 -22.37
CA ALA A 126 0.89 4.66 -21.03
C ALA A 126 2.23 5.00 -20.35
N GLY A 127 3.36 4.69 -21.00
CA GLY A 127 4.72 4.95 -20.50
C GLY A 127 5.55 5.90 -21.36
N SER A 128 4.94 6.52 -22.38
CA SER A 128 5.68 7.30 -23.38
C SER A 128 6.18 8.66 -22.88
N SER A 129 5.61 9.19 -21.79
CA SER A 129 6.11 10.42 -21.15
C SER A 129 7.38 10.13 -20.35
N GLN A 130 8.54 10.27 -21.00
CA GLN A 130 9.83 10.29 -20.31
C GLN A 130 9.86 11.46 -19.31
N PRO A 131 10.30 11.24 -18.06
CA PRO A 131 10.49 12.35 -17.14
C PRO A 131 11.54 13.31 -17.70
N ASN A 132 11.20 14.60 -17.73
CA ASN A 132 12.05 15.67 -18.25
C ASN A 132 12.98 16.28 -17.18
N THR A 133 12.75 15.98 -15.90
CA THR A 133 13.58 16.41 -14.77
C THR A 133 13.77 15.24 -13.79
N LEU A 134 14.84 15.31 -12.98
CA LEU A 134 15.09 14.34 -11.90
C LEU A 134 13.92 14.27 -10.90
N GLU A 135 13.36 15.44 -10.59
CA GLU A 135 12.23 15.59 -9.69
C GLU A 135 10.95 14.93 -10.22
N HIS A 136 10.67 15.07 -11.52
CA HIS A 136 9.56 14.40 -12.17
C HIS A 136 9.78 12.88 -12.17
N ALA A 137 11.02 12.41 -12.40
CA ALA A 137 11.35 11.00 -12.29
C ALA A 137 11.12 10.46 -10.87
N ALA A 138 11.60 11.18 -9.84
CA ALA A 138 11.40 10.82 -8.43
C ALA A 138 9.91 10.80 -8.05
N THR A 139 9.13 11.75 -8.57
CA THR A 139 7.66 11.81 -8.40
C THR A 139 6.98 10.58 -8.98
N MET A 140 7.31 10.23 -10.23
CA MET A 140 6.73 9.06 -10.90
C MET A 140 7.08 7.75 -10.19
N ILE A 141 8.33 7.58 -9.78
CA ILE A 141 8.78 6.39 -9.04
C ILE A 141 8.04 6.32 -7.70
N THR A 142 7.94 7.44 -6.98
CA THR A 142 7.23 7.51 -5.70
C THR A 142 5.75 7.13 -5.85
N ALA A 143 5.04 7.73 -6.82
CA ALA A 143 3.64 7.41 -7.11
C ALA A 143 3.45 5.92 -7.45
N SER A 144 4.30 5.39 -8.33
CA SER A 144 4.30 3.97 -8.71
C SER A 144 4.50 3.06 -7.48
N SER A 145 5.52 3.32 -6.67
CA SER A 145 5.81 2.56 -5.46
C SER A 145 4.67 2.60 -4.45
N LEU A 146 4.01 3.75 -4.27
CA LEU A 146 2.87 3.88 -3.36
C LEU A 146 1.67 3.03 -3.77
N PHE A 147 1.45 2.84 -5.07
CA PHE A 147 0.35 2.01 -5.57
C PHE A 147 0.67 0.52 -5.51
N HIS A 148 1.86 0.12 -5.96
CA HIS A 148 2.22 -1.29 -6.14
C HIS A 148 2.81 -1.98 -4.92
N ARG A 149 3.16 -1.21 -3.88
CA ARG A 149 3.71 -1.82 -2.67
C ARG A 149 2.61 -2.49 -1.87
N THR A 150 2.74 -3.80 -1.76
CA THR A 150 1.96 -4.64 -0.84
C THR A 150 2.72 -4.86 0.46
N ASP A 151 2.00 -4.76 1.55
CA ASP A 151 2.46 -5.25 2.85
C ASP A 151 2.27 -6.78 2.92
N VAL A 152 2.91 -7.42 3.90
CA VAL A 152 2.52 -8.78 4.28
C VAL A 152 1.08 -8.71 4.77
N PRO A 153 0.09 -9.35 4.11
CA PRO A 153 -1.32 -9.11 4.40
C PRO A 153 -1.70 -9.34 5.87
N THR A 154 -1.08 -10.33 6.53
CA THR A 154 -1.31 -10.59 7.96
C THR A 154 -0.81 -9.45 8.86
N HIS A 155 0.29 -8.78 8.50
CA HIS A 155 0.78 -7.60 9.22
C HIS A 155 -0.15 -6.41 8.97
N GLY A 156 -0.54 -6.15 7.72
CA GLY A 156 -1.51 -5.11 7.39
C GLY A 156 -2.82 -5.27 8.16
N LEU A 157 -3.40 -6.47 8.16
CA LEU A 157 -4.61 -6.78 8.92
C LEU A 157 -4.44 -6.52 10.42
N ALA A 158 -3.36 -7.04 11.04
CA ALA A 158 -3.07 -6.81 12.45
C ALA A 158 -2.89 -5.31 12.77
N ARG A 159 -2.13 -4.58 11.95
CA ARG A 159 -1.91 -3.15 12.09
C ARG A 159 -3.21 -2.37 11.98
N SER A 160 -4.08 -2.69 11.03
CA SER A 160 -5.37 -2.01 10.88
C SER A 160 -6.27 -2.19 12.10
N VAL A 161 -6.18 -3.32 12.80
CA VAL A 161 -6.89 -3.54 14.05
C VAL A 161 -6.40 -2.56 15.11
N GLU A 162 -5.09 -2.45 15.28
CA GLU A 162 -4.49 -1.56 16.28
C GLU A 162 -4.76 -0.09 15.94
N LEU A 163 -4.69 0.30 14.66
CA LEU A 163 -4.85 1.70 14.25
C LEU A 163 -6.30 2.17 14.12
N TYR A 164 -7.26 1.29 13.76
CA TYR A 164 -8.63 1.72 13.42
C TYR A 164 -9.74 0.96 14.14
N LEU A 165 -9.50 -0.26 14.61
CA LEU A 165 -10.52 -1.10 15.25
C LEU A 165 -10.34 -1.21 16.77
N THR A 166 -9.29 -0.61 17.31
CA THR A 166 -9.01 -0.56 18.75
C THR A 166 -9.46 0.79 19.31
N ASN A 167 -10.19 0.74 20.42
CA ASN A 167 -10.44 1.94 21.20
C ASN A 167 -9.21 2.23 22.07
N TRP A 168 -8.53 3.34 21.82
CA TRP A 168 -7.34 3.76 22.55
C TRP A 168 -7.75 4.44 23.86
N GLU A 169 -8.12 3.64 24.85
CA GLU A 169 -8.64 4.13 26.15
C GLU A 169 -7.64 5.05 26.86
N GLU A 170 -6.34 4.77 26.72
CA GLU A 170 -5.27 5.60 27.28
C GLU A 170 -5.13 6.98 26.62
N LEU A 171 -5.86 7.25 25.53
CA LEU A 171 -5.90 8.55 24.85
C LEU A 171 -7.28 9.22 24.99
N GLN A 172 -8.17 8.74 25.88
CA GLN A 172 -9.50 9.35 26.09
C GLN A 172 -9.46 10.82 26.51
N ASP A 173 -8.41 11.22 27.22
CA ASP A 173 -8.21 12.61 27.67
C ASP A 173 -7.64 13.52 26.56
N HIS A 174 -7.33 12.99 25.37
CA HIS A 174 -6.85 13.79 24.25
C HIS A 174 -7.97 14.75 23.78
N PRO A 175 -7.71 16.06 23.58
CA PRO A 175 -8.75 17.04 23.27
C PRO A 175 -9.51 16.74 21.97
N ASP A 176 -8.84 16.09 21.02
CA ASP A 176 -9.43 15.65 19.76
C ASP A 176 -9.89 14.18 19.78
N TYR A 177 -10.04 13.52 20.93
CA TYR A 177 -10.35 12.08 21.02
C TYR A 177 -11.49 11.64 20.09
N VAL A 178 -11.28 10.49 19.43
CA VAL A 178 -12.27 9.85 18.56
C VAL A 178 -12.34 8.35 18.87
N ASN A 179 -13.53 7.86 19.20
CA ASN A 179 -13.79 6.43 19.29
C ASN A 179 -13.86 5.82 17.86
N PHE A 180 -12.72 5.42 17.29
CA PHE A 180 -12.66 4.89 15.91
C PHE A 180 -13.63 3.72 15.67
N PRO A 181 -13.73 2.69 16.54
CA PRO A 181 -14.73 1.64 16.38
C PRO A 181 -16.17 2.16 16.29
N GLY A 182 -16.53 3.12 17.16
CA GLY A 182 -17.86 3.74 17.16
C GLY A 182 -18.14 4.54 15.89
N GLU A 183 -17.18 5.33 15.43
CA GLU A 183 -17.28 6.09 14.18
C GLU A 183 -17.35 5.17 12.95
N LEU A 184 -16.58 4.09 12.94
CA LEU A 184 -16.60 3.12 11.85
C LEU A 184 -17.97 2.44 11.76
N ARG A 185 -18.54 2.06 12.91
CA ARG A 185 -19.91 1.54 13.00
C ARG A 185 -20.92 2.52 12.42
N ARG A 186 -20.82 3.81 12.78
CA ARG A 186 -21.69 4.86 12.25
C ARG A 186 -21.56 5.03 10.73
N ILE A 187 -20.33 4.97 10.20
CA ILE A 187 -20.00 5.24 8.80
C ILE A 187 -20.36 4.07 7.87
N MET A 188 -20.19 2.83 8.36
CA MET A 188 -20.37 1.60 7.58
C MET A 188 -21.67 0.87 7.87
N ASP A 189 -22.38 1.25 8.94
CA ASP A 189 -23.54 0.50 9.45
C ASP A 189 -23.19 -0.99 9.70
N LEU A 190 -21.97 -1.21 10.19
CA LEU A 190 -21.41 -2.54 10.45
C LEU A 190 -20.64 -2.55 11.76
N GLU A 191 -20.80 -3.63 12.52
CA GLU A 191 -19.98 -3.86 13.71
C GLU A 191 -18.49 -3.97 13.33
N PRO A 192 -17.56 -3.28 14.03
CA PRO A 192 -16.13 -3.35 13.72
C PRO A 192 -15.56 -4.77 13.70
N ASN A 193 -16.04 -5.63 14.60
CA ASN A 193 -15.67 -7.05 14.62
C ASN A 193 -16.14 -7.77 13.35
N LEU A 194 -17.36 -7.47 12.88
CA LEU A 194 -17.90 -8.04 11.66
C LEU A 194 -17.11 -7.58 10.42
N LEU A 195 -16.70 -6.31 10.36
CA LEU A 195 -15.80 -5.84 9.30
C LEU A 195 -14.50 -6.63 9.28
N TRP A 196 -13.90 -6.86 10.46
CA TRP A 196 -12.70 -7.67 10.58
C TRP A 196 -12.92 -9.13 10.13
N PHE A 197 -14.11 -9.69 10.39
CA PHE A 197 -14.48 -11.02 9.93
C PHE A 197 -14.60 -11.11 8.43
N LEU A 198 -15.25 -10.11 7.82
CA LEU A 198 -15.36 -9.98 6.37
C LEU A 198 -13.95 -9.93 5.74
N LEU A 199 -13.04 -9.16 6.35
CA LEU A 199 -11.64 -9.07 5.95
C LEU A 199 -10.87 -10.39 6.05
N LEU A 200 -11.03 -11.12 7.17
CA LEU A 200 -10.39 -12.42 7.37
C LEU A 200 -10.92 -13.47 6.40
N ALA A 201 -12.25 -13.51 6.19
CA ALA A 201 -12.89 -14.40 5.22
C ALA A 201 -12.43 -14.08 3.80
N LEU A 202 -12.36 -12.77 3.46
CA LEU A 202 -11.79 -12.29 2.22
C LEU A 202 -10.35 -12.82 2.04
N TYR A 203 -9.50 -12.61 3.05
CA TYR A 203 -8.11 -13.03 3.01
C TYR A 203 -7.97 -14.54 2.79
N GLY A 204 -8.65 -15.34 3.62
CA GLY A 204 -8.59 -16.79 3.57
C GLY A 204 -9.01 -17.34 2.20
N HIS A 205 -10.09 -16.79 1.62
CA HIS A 205 -10.53 -17.22 0.31
C HIS A 205 -9.52 -16.88 -0.79
N LEU A 206 -9.00 -15.64 -0.81
CA LEU A 206 -8.04 -15.23 -1.84
C LEU A 206 -6.78 -16.12 -1.83
N GLN A 207 -6.36 -16.53 -0.64
CA GLN A 207 -5.25 -17.48 -0.49
C GLN A 207 -5.64 -18.89 -0.97
N ALA A 208 -6.85 -19.35 -0.66
CA ALA A 208 -7.31 -20.71 -0.93
C ALA A 208 -7.69 -20.99 -2.40
N VAL A 209 -8.22 -20.02 -3.16
CA VAL A 209 -8.69 -20.25 -4.54
C VAL A 209 -7.51 -20.51 -5.50
N PRO A 210 -7.38 -21.68 -6.14
CA PRO A 210 -6.34 -21.95 -7.12
C PRO A 210 -6.32 -20.93 -8.27
N VAL A 211 -5.14 -20.65 -8.84
CA VAL A 211 -4.99 -19.71 -9.99
C VAL A 211 -5.90 -20.09 -11.17
N THR A 212 -6.19 -21.38 -11.33
CA THR A 212 -7.05 -21.92 -12.39
C THR A 212 -8.55 -21.68 -12.19
N GLU A 213 -8.99 -21.35 -10.97
CA GLU A 213 -10.41 -21.16 -10.63
C GLU A 213 -10.85 -19.69 -10.65
N PHE A 214 -9.95 -18.75 -10.93
CA PHE A 214 -10.27 -17.32 -11.02
C PHE A 214 -11.16 -16.95 -12.22
N ALA A 215 -11.61 -17.92 -13.02
CA ALA A 215 -12.54 -17.71 -14.14
C ALA A 215 -13.96 -17.29 -13.71
N HIS A 216 -14.28 -17.29 -12.41
CA HIS A 216 -15.58 -16.87 -11.91
C HIS A 216 -15.57 -15.43 -11.38
N PRO A 217 -16.56 -14.59 -11.73
CA PRO A 217 -16.70 -13.26 -11.15
C PRO A 217 -16.61 -13.34 -9.63
N PHE A 218 -15.83 -12.47 -9.01
CA PHE A 218 -15.98 -12.24 -7.58
C PHE A 218 -17.37 -11.65 -7.37
N ASN A 219 -18.34 -12.47 -6.98
CA ASN A 219 -19.65 -11.99 -6.57
C ASN A 219 -19.65 -11.99 -5.03
N VAL A 220 -19.78 -10.79 -4.45
CA VAL A 220 -19.82 -10.54 -3.00
C VAL A 220 -20.81 -11.48 -2.30
N GLU A 221 -22.01 -11.64 -2.85
CA GLU A 221 -23.07 -12.44 -2.24
C GLU A 221 -22.70 -13.92 -2.25
N SER A 222 -22.26 -14.47 -3.38
CA SER A 222 -21.80 -15.85 -3.43
C SER A 222 -20.54 -16.06 -2.59
N PHE A 223 -19.67 -15.06 -2.53
CA PHE A 223 -18.41 -15.15 -1.83
C PHE A 223 -18.61 -15.37 -0.33
N PHE A 224 -19.48 -14.57 0.29
CA PHE A 224 -19.77 -14.66 1.72
C PHE A 224 -20.77 -15.77 2.06
N ASN A 225 -21.58 -16.23 1.08
CA ASN A 225 -22.52 -17.33 1.28
C ASN A 225 -21.91 -18.73 1.15
N VAL A 226 -20.81 -18.91 0.40
CA VAL A 226 -20.46 -20.26 -0.12
C VAL A 226 -19.48 -21.07 0.73
N ARG A 227 -18.69 -20.51 1.65
CA ARG A 227 -17.68 -21.32 2.36
C ARG A 227 -18.03 -21.67 3.80
N GLY A 228 -18.96 -22.63 3.91
CA GLY A 228 -18.97 -23.58 5.03
C GLY A 228 -17.70 -24.45 5.06
N ASP A 229 -17.01 -24.64 3.93
CA ASP A 229 -15.89 -25.59 3.73
C ASP A 229 -14.65 -25.46 4.65
N LEU A 230 -14.51 -24.39 5.44
CA LEU A 230 -13.50 -24.37 6.51
C LEU A 230 -13.90 -25.27 7.69
N VAL A 231 -15.13 -25.77 7.67
CA VAL A 231 -15.72 -26.74 8.59
C VAL A 231 -16.36 -27.80 7.69
N ASP A 232 -16.08 -29.09 7.87
CA ASP A 232 -16.61 -30.20 7.05
C ASP A 232 -18.16 -30.34 7.04
N ASP A 233 -18.87 -29.33 7.54
CA ASP A 233 -20.30 -29.34 7.81
C ASP A 233 -21.03 -28.51 6.76
N LYS A 234 -21.46 -29.18 5.68
CA LYS A 234 -22.26 -28.63 4.57
C LYS A 234 -23.62 -28.05 5.01
N GLU A 235 -24.02 -28.23 6.29
CA GLU A 235 -25.25 -27.70 6.86
C GLU A 235 -25.03 -26.44 7.73
N ALA A 236 -23.83 -25.87 7.77
CA ALA A 236 -23.60 -24.61 8.47
C ALA A 236 -24.28 -23.44 7.75
N ALA A 237 -25.20 -22.76 8.45
CA ALA A 237 -25.80 -21.50 8.00
C ALA A 237 -24.72 -20.44 7.68
N PRO A 238 -24.97 -19.53 6.72
CA PRO A 238 -24.00 -18.52 6.34
C PRO A 238 -23.68 -17.62 7.53
N ILE A 239 -22.38 -17.56 7.84
CA ILE A 239 -21.81 -16.83 8.97
C ILE A 239 -22.02 -15.31 8.81
N ILE A 240 -22.00 -14.86 7.56
CA ILE A 240 -22.25 -13.50 7.12
C ILE A 240 -23.55 -13.51 6.34
N THR A 241 -24.51 -12.71 6.77
CA THR A 241 -25.79 -12.61 6.06
C THR A 241 -25.62 -11.85 4.74
N PRO A 242 -26.46 -12.12 3.72
CA PRO A 242 -26.45 -11.36 2.47
C PRO A 242 -26.59 -9.85 2.67
N ASP A 243 -27.38 -9.44 3.67
CA ASP A 243 -27.57 -8.05 4.06
C ASP A 243 -26.29 -7.41 4.63
N GLU A 244 -25.55 -8.10 5.51
CA GLU A 244 -24.25 -7.64 6.00
C GLU A 244 -23.22 -7.50 4.87
N ALA A 245 -23.16 -8.46 3.95
CA ALA A 245 -22.31 -8.41 2.78
C ALA A 245 -22.68 -7.24 1.83
N ALA A 246 -23.98 -7.04 1.60
CA ALA A 246 -24.49 -5.93 0.80
C ALA A 246 -24.16 -4.57 1.43
N ARG A 247 -24.27 -4.44 2.76
CA ARG A 247 -23.85 -3.22 3.48
C ARG A 247 -22.40 -2.87 3.23
N LEU A 248 -21.49 -3.85 3.30
CA LEU A 248 -20.08 -3.65 2.97
C LEU A 248 -19.89 -3.24 1.51
N ALA A 249 -20.48 -3.99 0.57
CA ALA A 249 -20.33 -3.73 -0.85
C ALA A 249 -20.80 -2.33 -1.26
N ARG A 250 -21.87 -1.80 -0.66
CA ARG A 250 -22.33 -0.42 -0.91
C ARG A 250 -21.26 0.65 -0.68
N HIS A 251 -20.26 0.39 0.17
CA HIS A 251 -19.17 1.33 0.44
C HIS A 251 -17.92 1.12 -0.43
N LEU A 252 -17.91 0.08 -1.24
CA LEU A 252 -16.76 -0.36 -2.03
C LEU A 252 -17.07 -0.43 -3.52
N ARG A 253 -18.31 -0.13 -3.90
CA ARG A 253 -18.80 -0.25 -5.28
C ARG A 253 -19.22 1.09 -5.84
N ALA A 254 -19.07 1.21 -7.15
CA ALA A 254 -19.70 2.22 -7.97
C ALA A 254 -20.25 1.56 -9.23
N THR A 255 -21.30 2.13 -9.81
CA THR A 255 -21.84 1.67 -11.10
C THR A 255 -20.91 2.07 -12.25
N ILE A 256 -21.09 1.45 -13.41
CA ILE A 256 -20.35 1.82 -14.63
C ILE A 256 -20.46 3.32 -14.95
N PRO A 257 -21.66 3.94 -14.97
CA PRO A 257 -21.80 5.37 -15.26
C PRO A 257 -21.15 6.27 -14.19
N GLU A 258 -21.24 5.90 -12.91
CA GLU A 258 -20.62 6.66 -11.82
C GLU A 258 -19.09 6.64 -11.95
N LEU A 259 -18.49 5.47 -12.19
CA LEU A 259 -17.04 5.37 -12.41
C LEU A 259 -16.60 6.12 -13.65
N ALA A 260 -17.30 6.01 -14.78
CA ALA A 260 -16.99 6.76 -15.99
C ALA A 260 -17.00 8.28 -15.71
N THR A 261 -18.00 8.76 -14.96
CA THR A 261 -18.12 10.16 -14.56
C THR A 261 -16.97 10.59 -13.64
N LEU A 262 -16.60 9.77 -12.65
CA LEU A 262 -15.48 10.04 -11.75
C LEU A 262 -14.16 10.10 -12.50
N ILE A 263 -13.91 9.14 -13.38
CA ILE A 263 -12.70 9.08 -14.21
C ILE A 263 -12.59 10.34 -15.09
N GLN A 264 -13.66 10.73 -15.76
CA GLN A 264 -13.70 11.94 -16.59
C GLN A 264 -13.55 13.21 -15.75
N GLY A 265 -14.20 13.28 -14.58
CA GLY A 265 -14.11 14.38 -13.64
C GLY A 265 -12.70 14.60 -13.08
N ASN A 266 -11.92 13.53 -12.96
CA ASN A 266 -10.49 13.59 -12.59
C ASN A 266 -9.57 13.96 -13.76
N GLY A 267 -10.12 14.26 -14.95
CA GLY A 267 -9.36 14.75 -16.10
C GLY A 267 -8.56 13.67 -16.83
N PHE A 268 -8.98 12.41 -16.75
CA PHE A 268 -8.35 11.33 -17.51
C PHE A 268 -8.41 11.59 -19.01
N MET A 269 -7.26 11.48 -19.68
CA MET A 269 -7.10 11.61 -21.13
C MET A 269 -6.18 10.49 -21.61
N LEU A 270 -6.47 9.88 -22.75
CA LEU A 270 -5.69 8.77 -23.32
C LEU A 270 -4.23 9.16 -23.53
N GLU A 271 -3.97 10.36 -24.04
CA GLU A 271 -2.63 10.89 -24.31
C GLU A 271 -1.81 11.15 -23.03
N ARG A 272 -2.48 11.16 -21.86
CA ARG A 272 -1.88 11.38 -20.55
C ARG A 272 -2.10 10.18 -19.61
N ALA A 273 -2.52 9.05 -20.14
CA ALA A 273 -2.75 7.84 -19.37
C ALA A 273 -1.47 7.42 -18.64
N ARG A 274 -1.58 7.16 -17.34
CA ARG A 274 -0.49 6.73 -16.48
C ARG A 274 -0.84 5.38 -15.84
N PRO A 275 0.10 4.43 -15.71
CA PRO A 275 -0.18 3.12 -15.14
C PRO A 275 -0.55 3.18 -13.65
N TYR A 276 -0.18 4.25 -12.95
CA TYR A 276 -0.47 4.47 -11.53
C TYR A 276 -1.66 5.40 -11.28
N ASP A 277 -2.36 5.88 -12.32
CA ASP A 277 -3.57 6.69 -12.16
C ASP A 277 -4.82 5.81 -11.95
N LEU A 278 -4.89 5.21 -10.77
CA LEU A 278 -5.87 4.15 -10.41
C LEU A 278 -6.74 4.54 -9.20
N ALA A 279 -6.90 5.83 -8.95
CA ALA A 279 -7.58 6.37 -7.78
C ALA A 279 -9.03 5.88 -7.66
N GLU A 280 -9.77 5.84 -8.76
CA GLU A 280 -11.19 5.49 -8.77
C GLU A 280 -11.41 4.02 -8.38
N PHE A 281 -10.50 3.12 -8.80
CA PHE A 281 -10.54 1.71 -8.41
C PHE A 281 -10.00 1.47 -7.01
N ALA A 282 -9.10 2.33 -6.51
CA ALA A 282 -8.69 2.29 -5.11
C ALA A 282 -9.81 2.79 -4.19
N GLU A 283 -10.65 3.72 -4.67
CA GLU A 283 -11.82 4.20 -3.96
C GLU A 283 -12.97 3.19 -4.00
N PHE A 284 -13.27 2.66 -5.20
CA PHE A 284 -14.32 1.69 -5.50
C PHE A 284 -13.76 0.44 -6.18
N PRO A 285 -13.26 -0.54 -5.41
CA PRO A 285 -12.71 -1.79 -5.95
C PRO A 285 -13.73 -2.66 -6.71
N PHE A 286 -15.03 -2.46 -6.47
CA PHE A 286 -16.11 -3.14 -7.17
C PHE A 286 -16.80 -2.26 -8.22
N VAL A 287 -17.17 -2.87 -9.34
CA VAL A 287 -18.09 -2.29 -10.32
C VAL A 287 -19.43 -2.99 -10.23
N HIS A 288 -20.50 -2.24 -9.99
CA HIS A 288 -21.85 -2.78 -9.96
C HIS A 288 -22.50 -2.73 -11.35
N HIS A 289 -23.02 -3.87 -11.82
CA HIS A 289 -23.75 -3.97 -13.07
C HIS A 289 -24.76 -5.13 -13.02
N GLU A 290 -26.03 -4.87 -13.39
CA GLU A 290 -27.11 -5.86 -13.45
C GLU A 290 -27.24 -6.74 -12.18
N GLY A 291 -27.14 -6.13 -11.00
CA GLY A 291 -27.26 -6.85 -9.73
C GLY A 291 -26.00 -7.64 -9.34
N LYS A 292 -24.91 -7.56 -10.11
CA LYS A 292 -23.64 -8.21 -9.81
C LYS A 292 -22.59 -7.16 -9.46
N ASP A 293 -21.74 -7.49 -8.50
CA ASP A 293 -20.53 -6.73 -8.21
C ASP A 293 -19.34 -7.44 -8.88
N ILE A 294 -18.49 -6.71 -9.60
CA ILE A 294 -17.30 -7.22 -10.27
C ILE A 294 -16.08 -6.64 -9.56
N CYS A 295 -15.23 -7.48 -8.96
CA CYS A 295 -13.97 -7.04 -8.36
C CYS A 295 -12.90 -6.83 -9.44
N LEU A 296 -12.45 -5.59 -9.63
CA LEU A 296 -11.41 -5.29 -10.61
C LEU A 296 -10.00 -5.56 -10.08
N SER A 297 -9.79 -5.38 -8.78
CA SER A 297 -8.53 -5.70 -8.13
C SER A 297 -8.73 -6.11 -6.68
N GLN A 298 -8.32 -7.35 -6.39
CA GLN A 298 -8.33 -7.90 -5.03
C GLN A 298 -7.31 -7.21 -4.13
N GLU A 299 -6.18 -6.78 -4.70
CA GLU A 299 -5.15 -6.02 -3.98
C GLU A 299 -5.72 -4.66 -3.53
N LEU A 300 -6.38 -3.92 -4.43
CA LEU A 300 -7.00 -2.64 -4.08
C LEU A 300 -8.16 -2.81 -3.09
N LEU A 301 -8.94 -3.88 -3.22
CA LEU A 301 -9.96 -4.24 -2.23
C LEU A 301 -9.35 -4.45 -0.84
N PHE A 302 -8.27 -5.24 -0.76
CA PHE A 302 -7.53 -5.46 0.47
C PHE A 302 -6.98 -4.16 1.04
N LYS A 303 -6.32 -3.37 0.21
CA LYS A 303 -5.72 -2.09 0.60
C LYS A 303 -6.78 -1.11 1.08
N LYS A 304 -7.95 -1.04 0.42
CA LYS A 304 -9.08 -0.21 0.82
C LYS A 304 -9.62 -0.59 2.19
N LEU A 305 -9.72 -1.88 2.47
CA LEU A 305 -10.27 -2.38 3.73
C LEU A 305 -9.25 -2.46 4.89
N ILE A 306 -7.96 -2.32 4.62
CA ILE A 306 -6.91 -2.25 5.63
C ILE A 306 -6.48 -0.80 5.83
N ASP A 307 -5.61 -0.29 4.95
CA ASP A 307 -5.02 1.05 5.08
C ASP A 307 -5.98 2.15 4.65
N GLY A 308 -6.90 1.81 3.72
CA GLY A 308 -7.84 2.73 3.12
C GLY A 308 -9.10 3.00 3.95
N VAL A 309 -9.29 2.31 5.09
CA VAL A 309 -10.38 2.60 6.05
C VAL A 309 -10.29 4.05 6.52
N HIS A 310 -9.07 4.59 6.60
CA HIS A 310 -8.82 6.01 6.83
C HIS A 310 -9.66 6.94 5.94
N TYR A 311 -9.78 6.62 4.65
CA TYR A 311 -10.52 7.45 3.70
C TYR A 311 -12.03 7.43 3.94
N LEU A 312 -12.57 6.39 4.60
CA LEU A 312 -13.98 6.37 5.01
C LEU A 312 -14.28 7.46 6.04
N PHE A 313 -13.34 7.74 6.94
CA PHE A 313 -13.43 8.85 7.91
C PHE A 313 -13.20 10.23 7.27
N LEU A 314 -12.63 10.28 6.07
CA LEU A 314 -12.42 11.53 5.32
C LEU A 314 -13.52 11.80 4.26
N SER A 315 -14.46 10.87 4.11
CA SER A 315 -15.54 10.95 3.12
C SER A 315 -16.43 12.17 3.38
N ARG A 316 -16.53 13.08 2.40
CA ARG A 316 -17.23 14.36 2.54
C ARG A 316 -18.75 14.23 2.68
N ASP A 317 -19.30 13.17 2.12
CA ASP A 317 -20.70 12.76 2.23
C ASP A 317 -21.06 12.24 3.64
N LYS A 318 -20.07 11.79 4.43
CA LYS A 318 -20.30 11.13 5.74
C LYS A 318 -19.81 11.90 6.95
N THR A 319 -19.01 12.93 6.73
CA THR A 319 -18.32 13.69 7.78
C THR A 319 -18.32 15.19 7.48
N THR A 320 -18.29 15.99 8.53
CA THR A 320 -18.06 17.44 8.49
C THR A 320 -16.56 17.77 8.46
N ASP A 321 -16.19 19.00 8.08
CA ASP A 321 -14.78 19.45 8.13
C ASP A 321 -14.20 19.42 9.55
N ALA A 322 -15.03 19.72 10.55
CA ALA A 322 -14.64 19.69 11.96
C ALA A 322 -14.33 18.25 12.41
N GLU A 323 -15.20 17.29 12.08
CA GLU A 323 -14.98 15.87 12.38
C GLU A 323 -13.73 15.33 11.69
N ARG A 324 -13.52 15.68 10.41
CA ARG A 324 -12.29 15.30 9.68
C ARG A 324 -11.03 15.84 10.33
N THR A 325 -11.06 17.11 10.72
CA THR A 325 -9.92 17.77 11.37
C THR A 325 -9.62 17.10 12.72
N ARG A 326 -10.66 16.86 13.53
CA ARG A 326 -10.55 16.16 14.81
C ARG A 326 -9.98 14.75 14.63
N TYR A 327 -10.52 14.00 13.68
CA TYR A 327 -10.06 12.66 13.32
C TYR A 327 -8.58 12.65 12.89
N LEU A 328 -8.17 13.55 11.99
CA LEU A 328 -6.78 13.62 11.51
C LEU A 328 -5.79 13.91 12.63
N ARG A 329 -6.13 14.80 13.58
CA ARG A 329 -5.29 15.10 14.74
C ARG A 329 -5.18 13.91 15.67
N PHE A 330 -6.31 13.31 16.06
CA PHE A 330 -6.31 12.17 16.96
C PHE A 330 -5.64 10.93 16.36
N ARG A 331 -5.80 10.70 15.06
CA ARG A 331 -5.07 9.65 14.34
C ARG A 331 -3.56 9.85 14.41
N GLY A 332 -3.08 11.10 14.35
CA GLY A 332 -1.67 11.42 14.58
C GLY A 332 -1.19 10.88 15.93
N ALA A 333 -1.90 11.22 17.00
CA ALA A 333 -1.59 10.74 18.35
C ALA A 333 -1.67 9.20 18.49
N VAL A 334 -2.67 8.56 17.87
CA VAL A 334 -2.78 7.10 17.83
C VAL A 334 -1.57 6.48 17.14
N PHE A 335 -1.14 7.04 16.01
CA PHE A 335 0.03 6.55 15.28
C PHE A 335 1.35 6.77 16.04
N GLU A 336 1.53 7.94 16.66
CA GLU A 336 2.68 8.21 17.54
C GLU A 336 2.77 7.19 18.67
N ARG A 337 1.64 6.92 19.34
CA ARG A 337 1.59 5.91 20.40
C ARG A 337 1.83 4.50 19.87
N TYR A 338 1.35 4.19 18.67
CA TYR A 338 1.60 2.90 18.02
C TYR A 338 3.10 2.69 17.75
N VAL A 339 3.78 3.69 17.20
CA VAL A 339 5.23 3.66 16.95
C VAL A 339 6.02 3.60 18.26
N ASP A 340 5.66 4.38 19.27
CA ASP A 340 6.25 4.33 20.63
C ASP A 340 6.22 2.90 21.18
N ARG A 341 5.08 2.19 21.08
CA ARG A 341 4.98 0.79 21.50
C ARG A 341 5.93 -0.14 20.74
N ILE A 342 6.14 0.07 19.44
CA ILE A 342 7.12 -0.71 18.67
C ILE A 342 8.54 -0.41 19.16
N LEU A 343 8.89 0.88 19.31
CA LEU A 343 10.22 1.29 19.76
C LEU A 343 10.54 0.79 21.18
N GLN A 344 9.57 0.77 22.09
CA GLN A 344 9.73 0.18 23.43
C GLN A 344 10.07 -1.31 23.37
N ARG A 345 9.49 -2.07 22.43
CA ARG A 345 9.82 -3.49 22.22
C ARG A 345 11.17 -3.68 21.52
N CYS A 346 11.56 -2.76 20.65
CA CYS A 346 12.89 -2.73 20.03
C CYS A 346 14.01 -2.43 21.03
N PHE A 347 13.74 -1.60 22.05
CA PHE A 347 14.73 -1.10 23.00
C PHE A 347 14.33 -1.37 24.45
N PRO A 348 14.26 -2.65 24.86
CA PRO A 348 14.01 -2.99 26.26
C PRO A 348 15.14 -2.45 27.16
N PRO A 349 14.88 -2.26 28.47
CA PRO A 349 15.90 -1.83 29.42
C PRO A 349 17.18 -2.67 29.31
N GLY A 350 18.33 -1.99 29.25
CA GLY A 350 19.66 -2.62 29.12
C GLY A 350 20.23 -2.66 27.69
N ASN A 351 19.45 -2.30 26.66
CA ASN A 351 19.94 -2.14 25.29
C ASN A 351 20.02 -0.66 24.88
N GLY A 352 20.64 0.17 25.74
CA GLY A 352 20.65 1.63 25.61
C GLY A 352 19.55 2.32 26.42
N PHE A 353 19.34 3.61 26.17
CA PHE A 353 18.36 4.46 26.85
C PHE A 353 17.33 4.96 25.83
N TYR A 354 16.10 4.46 25.92
CA TYR A 354 14.98 4.94 25.13
C TYR A 354 14.13 5.90 25.97
N THR A 355 13.87 7.10 25.47
CA THR A 355 13.17 8.17 26.23
C THR A 355 11.65 8.16 26.10
N GLY A 356 11.08 7.29 25.25
CA GLY A 356 9.66 7.36 24.92
C GLY A 356 9.28 8.62 24.14
N LEU A 357 7.97 8.88 24.05
CA LEU A 357 7.44 10.10 23.45
C LEU A 357 7.85 11.33 24.27
N MET A 358 8.61 12.21 23.63
CA MET A 358 9.09 13.45 24.19
C MET A 358 8.07 14.57 23.95
N SER A 359 7.82 15.39 24.95
CA SER A 359 7.08 16.63 24.79
C SER A 359 7.83 17.76 25.49
N ASN A 360 8.02 18.87 24.78
CA ASN A 360 8.67 20.05 25.35
C ASN A 360 7.83 21.29 25.03
N GLN A 361 7.42 22.01 26.08
CA GLN A 361 6.60 23.21 25.93
C GLN A 361 7.38 24.41 25.39
N ARG A 362 8.72 24.42 25.54
CA ARG A 362 9.57 25.57 25.20
C ARG A 362 9.96 25.61 23.73
N PHE A 363 10.14 24.45 23.10
CA PHE A 363 10.50 24.34 21.68
C PHE A 363 10.05 23.00 21.11
N ARG A 364 9.92 22.94 19.78
CA ARG A 364 9.61 21.68 19.08
C ARG A 364 10.85 20.79 19.07
N CYS A 365 10.76 19.64 19.73
CA CYS A 365 11.75 18.56 19.67
C CYS A 365 11.19 17.39 18.87
N CYS A 366 12.04 16.45 18.44
CA CYS A 366 11.58 15.21 17.83
C CYS A 366 10.73 14.38 18.80
N ASP A 367 9.96 13.45 18.26
CA ASP A 367 8.98 12.71 19.04
C ASP A 367 9.60 11.65 19.95
N ALA A 368 10.71 11.01 19.57
CA ALA A 368 11.39 10.05 20.45
C ALA A 368 12.90 9.99 20.21
N ALA A 369 13.65 9.50 21.20
CA ALA A 369 15.09 9.31 21.09
C ALA A 369 15.54 7.97 21.70
N TRP A 370 16.60 7.40 21.13
CA TRP A 370 17.30 6.24 21.68
C TRP A 370 18.81 6.48 21.67
N ALA A 371 19.45 6.37 22.84
CA ALA A 371 20.89 6.52 23.00
C ALA A 371 21.58 5.18 23.27
N SER A 372 22.73 4.98 22.63
CA SER A 372 23.56 3.80 22.86
C SER A 372 25.03 4.14 22.62
N GLY A 373 25.82 4.15 23.68
CA GLY A 373 27.22 4.57 23.65
C GLY A 373 27.36 6.04 23.24
N ASP A 374 28.13 6.30 22.20
CA ASP A 374 28.41 7.62 21.64
C ASP A 374 27.38 8.07 20.57
N ALA A 375 26.29 7.33 20.39
CA ALA A 375 25.31 7.58 19.36
C ALA A 375 23.93 7.90 19.93
N LEU A 376 23.27 8.88 19.31
CA LEU A 376 21.88 9.25 19.57
C LEU A 376 21.05 9.09 18.29
N VAL A 377 20.05 8.22 18.32
CA VAL A 377 19.08 8.03 17.25
C VAL A 377 17.84 8.86 17.58
N LEU A 378 17.44 9.72 16.66
CA LEU A 378 16.31 10.63 16.82
C LEU A 378 15.19 10.21 15.86
N PHE A 379 13.99 10.07 16.38
CA PHE A 379 12.82 9.64 15.64
C PHE A 379 11.80 10.78 15.56
N GLU A 380 11.47 11.17 14.33
CA GLU A 380 10.34 12.04 14.03
C GLU A 380 9.22 11.21 13.41
N ILE A 381 8.05 11.18 14.01
CA ILE A 381 6.94 10.28 13.69
C ILE A 381 5.84 11.07 12.96
N LYS A 382 5.52 10.64 11.74
CA LYS A 382 4.50 11.28 10.88
C LYS A 382 3.35 10.32 10.58
N GLY A 383 2.22 10.55 11.25
CA GLY A 383 0.95 9.84 11.03
C GLY A 383 0.13 10.35 9.84
N LYS A 384 0.69 11.23 9.02
CA LYS A 384 0.04 11.76 7.81
C LYS A 384 0.12 10.74 6.69
N GLN A 385 -0.99 10.59 5.96
CA GLN A 385 -1.01 9.89 4.67
C GLN A 385 -1.03 10.88 3.52
N LEU A 386 -0.62 10.41 2.35
CA LEU A 386 -0.75 11.17 1.11
C LEU A 386 -2.22 11.23 0.73
N ASP A 387 -2.65 12.42 0.30
CA ASP A 387 -3.96 12.55 -0.33
C ASP A 387 -3.98 11.83 -1.68
N ILE A 388 -5.18 11.60 -2.21
CA ILE A 388 -5.36 10.80 -3.42
C ILE A 388 -4.66 11.43 -4.64
N GLN A 389 -4.59 12.76 -4.70
CA GLN A 389 -3.96 13.50 -5.80
C GLN A 389 -2.43 13.33 -5.75
N ALA A 390 -1.82 13.43 -4.58
CA ALA A 390 -0.39 13.15 -4.39
C ALA A 390 -0.07 11.69 -4.77
N ARG A 391 -0.94 10.73 -4.42
CA ARG A 391 -0.78 9.32 -4.82
C ARG A 391 -0.83 9.15 -6.34
N MET A 392 -1.74 9.85 -7.02
CA MET A 392 -1.85 9.87 -8.50
C MET A 392 -0.65 10.54 -9.20
N GLY A 393 0.34 11.04 -8.46
CA GLY A 393 1.50 11.72 -9.02
C GLY A 393 1.18 13.12 -9.55
N VAL A 394 0.20 13.81 -8.94
CA VAL A 394 0.06 15.26 -9.12
C VAL A 394 1.25 15.93 -8.43
N HIS A 395 2.12 16.51 -9.24
CA HIS A 395 3.46 16.90 -8.84
C HIS A 395 3.46 17.92 -7.68
N GLU A 396 2.65 18.98 -7.79
CA GLU A 396 2.56 20.05 -6.79
C GLU A 396 2.06 19.52 -5.44
N ARG A 397 1.17 18.52 -5.49
CA ARG A 397 0.64 17.86 -4.28
C ARG A 397 1.70 16.98 -3.64
N LEU A 398 2.51 16.29 -4.43
CA LEU A 398 3.60 15.47 -3.90
C LEU A 398 4.73 16.33 -3.32
N GLU A 399 5.10 17.44 -3.96
CA GLU A 399 6.07 18.41 -3.45
C GLU A 399 5.66 18.96 -2.08
N GLN A 400 4.40 19.38 -1.93
CA GLN A 400 3.88 19.82 -0.63
C GLN A 400 4.06 18.72 0.42
N LYS A 401 3.88 17.46 0.04
CA LYS A 401 4.07 16.33 0.95
C LYS A 401 5.53 16.07 1.26
N TYR A 402 6.46 16.32 0.34
CA TYR A 402 7.89 16.29 0.65
C TYR A 402 8.28 17.38 1.65
N GLU A 403 7.74 18.59 1.52
CA GLU A 403 7.94 19.65 2.52
C GLU A 403 7.48 19.21 3.91
N GLU A 404 6.25 18.71 4.01
CA GLU A 404 5.66 18.27 5.27
C GLU A 404 6.38 17.05 5.88
N LEU A 405 6.81 16.09 5.06
CA LEU A 405 7.36 14.81 5.54
C LEU A 405 8.87 14.86 5.79
N PHE A 406 9.63 15.53 4.93
CA PHE A 406 11.09 15.51 5.01
C PHE A 406 11.65 16.80 5.57
N PHE A 407 11.26 17.94 5.02
CA PHE A 407 11.92 19.20 5.34
C PHE A 407 11.47 19.78 6.68
N ASP A 408 10.17 19.73 6.99
CA ASP A 408 9.69 20.11 8.32
C ASP A 408 10.21 19.17 9.41
N SER A 409 10.25 17.86 9.13
CA SER A 409 10.87 16.87 10.02
C SER A 409 12.36 17.14 10.23
N ALA A 410 13.11 17.45 9.17
CA ALA A 410 14.52 17.77 9.27
C ALA A 410 14.78 19.05 10.08
N LYS A 411 13.94 20.09 9.93
CA LYS A 411 14.01 21.31 10.77
C LYS A 411 13.83 20.97 12.26
N GLN A 412 12.89 20.09 12.59
CA GLN A 412 12.61 19.66 13.96
C GLN A 412 13.75 18.81 14.54
N LEU A 413 14.26 17.85 13.76
CA LEU A 413 15.41 17.03 14.14
C LEU A 413 16.68 17.88 14.32
N ASP A 414 16.96 18.82 13.42
CA ASP A 414 18.11 19.72 13.51
C ASP A 414 18.01 20.64 14.73
N SER A 415 16.81 21.19 15.01
CA SER A 415 16.55 21.98 16.21
C SER A 415 16.75 21.16 17.49
N THR A 416 16.34 19.89 17.48
CA THR A 416 16.54 18.96 18.59
C THR A 416 18.02 18.72 18.86
N ILE A 417 18.81 18.46 17.80
CA ILE A 417 20.27 18.26 17.91
C ILE A 417 20.93 19.50 18.52
N ARG A 418 20.57 20.70 18.05
CA ARG A 418 21.12 21.95 18.58
C ARG A 418 20.76 22.17 20.05
N ALA A 419 19.48 21.98 20.42
CA ALA A 419 19.02 22.15 21.80
C ALA A 419 19.68 21.14 22.75
N PHE A 420 19.83 19.88 22.33
CA PHE A 420 20.53 18.86 23.09
C PHE A 420 22.01 19.21 23.32
N LYS A 421 22.71 19.63 22.25
CA LYS A 421 24.11 20.07 22.35
C LYS A 421 24.31 21.30 23.22
N ALA A 422 23.35 22.23 23.23
CA ALA A 422 23.38 23.42 24.06
C ALA A 422 23.04 23.14 25.54
N GLY A 423 22.55 21.93 25.87
CA GLY A 423 22.04 21.60 27.20
C GLY A 423 20.62 22.11 27.48
N ASP A 424 19.96 22.68 26.48
CA ASP A 424 18.56 23.17 26.58
C ASP A 424 17.54 22.03 26.54
N LEU A 425 17.91 20.89 25.93
CA LEU A 425 17.14 19.65 25.92
C LEU A 425 17.86 18.59 26.75
N VAL A 426 17.24 18.16 27.85
CA VAL A 426 17.72 17.04 28.66
C VAL A 426 17.11 15.75 28.14
N ILE A 427 17.96 14.77 27.82
CA ILE A 427 17.57 13.40 27.47
C ILE A 427 18.09 12.52 28.62
N ASP A 428 17.17 11.93 29.38
CA ASP A 428 17.50 11.23 30.63
C ASP A 428 18.57 10.16 30.43
N GLY A 429 19.64 10.25 31.23
CA GLY A 429 20.76 9.31 31.19
C GLY A 429 21.76 9.53 30.04
N VAL A 430 21.63 10.63 29.27
CA VAL A 430 22.50 10.92 28.13
C VAL A 430 23.18 12.28 28.31
N GLU A 431 24.51 12.25 28.43
CA GLU A 431 25.32 13.46 28.53
C GLU A 431 25.67 13.98 27.13
N PRO A 432 25.38 15.25 26.79
CA PRO A 432 25.68 15.81 25.47
C PRO A 432 27.12 15.62 25.00
N ALA A 433 28.09 15.74 25.91
CA ALA A 433 29.51 15.57 25.60
C ALA A 433 29.91 14.15 25.16
N GLN A 434 29.09 13.13 25.44
CA GLN A 434 29.36 11.75 25.07
C GLN A 434 28.84 11.40 23.66
N VAL A 435 27.89 12.18 23.14
CA VAL A 435 27.27 11.90 21.84
C VAL A 435 28.09 12.52 20.72
N THR A 436 28.70 11.67 19.90
CA THR A 436 29.51 12.07 18.73
C THR A 436 28.85 11.72 17.40
N ARG A 437 27.71 11.02 17.42
CA ARG A 437 26.99 10.59 16.22
C ARG A 437 25.48 10.76 16.41
N PHE A 438 24.84 11.46 15.48
CA PHE A 438 23.38 11.62 15.44
C PHE A 438 22.81 10.89 14.24
N PHE A 439 21.78 10.07 14.45
CA PHE A 439 21.07 9.35 13.38
C PHE A 439 19.63 9.85 13.28
N PRO A 440 19.36 10.84 12.41
CA PRO A 440 18.01 11.35 12.20
C PRO A 440 17.16 10.37 11.36
N ILE A 441 16.01 9.97 11.89
CA ILE A 441 15.07 9.04 11.25
C ILE A 441 13.67 9.65 11.24
N VAL A 442 13.04 9.69 10.07
CA VAL A 442 11.61 9.97 9.94
C VAL A 442 10.86 8.64 9.86
N VAL A 443 9.93 8.41 10.78
CA VAL A 443 9.02 7.27 10.78
C VAL A 443 7.68 7.69 10.16
N THR A 444 7.20 6.99 9.13
CA THR A 444 5.96 7.35 8.43
C THR A 444 4.91 6.25 8.50
N LEU A 445 3.63 6.63 8.61
CA LEU A 445 2.51 5.70 8.46
C LEU A 445 2.31 5.27 7.00
N GLU A 446 2.51 6.21 6.07
CA GLU A 446 2.46 5.93 4.65
C GLU A 446 3.57 4.96 4.24
N ASN A 447 3.29 4.06 3.29
CA ASN A 447 4.25 3.08 2.78
C ASN A 447 5.31 3.70 1.82
N LEU A 448 5.72 4.95 2.11
CA LEU A 448 6.70 5.69 1.35
C LEU A 448 8.07 5.00 1.46
N ILE A 449 8.74 4.84 0.32
CA ILE A 449 10.09 4.28 0.23
C ILE A 449 11.05 5.42 -0.08
N MET A 450 12.21 5.40 0.60
CA MET A 450 13.35 6.16 0.15
C MET A 450 13.97 5.44 -1.05
N GLU A 451 13.83 6.01 -2.24
CA GLU A 451 14.50 5.55 -3.45
C GLU A 451 15.77 6.36 -3.69
N PRO A 452 16.80 5.84 -4.36
CA PRO A 452 18.06 6.54 -4.55
C PRO A 452 17.93 7.95 -5.15
N LEU A 453 17.04 8.13 -6.14
CA LEU A 453 16.79 9.45 -6.74
C LEU A 453 16.08 10.40 -5.77
N THR A 454 15.09 9.91 -5.03
CA THR A 454 14.38 10.68 -4.00
C THR A 454 15.33 11.07 -2.85
N HIS A 455 16.20 10.15 -2.42
CA HIS A 455 17.23 10.41 -1.43
C HIS A 455 18.21 11.49 -1.89
N HIS A 456 18.66 11.41 -3.14
CA HIS A 456 19.56 12.40 -3.71
C HIS A 456 18.92 13.79 -3.71
N PHE A 457 17.69 13.90 -4.22
CA PHE A 457 16.90 15.14 -4.19
C PHE A 457 16.76 15.71 -2.76
N ILE A 458 16.37 14.87 -1.79
CA ILE A 458 16.23 15.29 -0.38
C ILE A 458 17.57 15.77 0.18
N THR A 459 18.66 15.06 -0.09
CA THR A 459 20.00 15.42 0.42
C THR A 459 20.48 16.75 -0.12
N GLU A 460 20.29 17.01 -1.42
CA GLU A 460 20.61 18.29 -2.04
C GLU A 460 19.80 19.42 -1.40
N GLU A 461 18.49 19.21 -1.23
CA GLU A 461 17.61 20.24 -0.68
C GLU A 461 17.87 20.52 0.80
N LEU A 462 18.20 19.50 1.61
CA LEU A 462 18.67 19.69 2.98
C LEU A 462 19.97 20.51 3.04
N SER A 463 20.88 20.28 2.10
CA SER A 463 22.12 21.03 1.98
C SER A 463 21.86 22.49 1.64
N ARG A 464 20.96 22.76 0.68
CA ARG A 464 20.54 24.13 0.34
C ARG A 464 19.90 24.86 1.51
N ARG A 465 19.18 24.14 2.37
CA ARG A 465 18.50 24.70 3.55
C ARG A 465 19.37 24.77 4.80
N SER A 466 20.63 24.32 4.73
CA SER A 466 21.55 24.27 5.88
C SER A 466 20.99 23.45 7.07
N LEU A 467 20.34 22.32 6.77
CA LEU A 467 19.75 21.42 7.76
C LEU A 467 20.55 20.12 7.84
N LEU A 468 20.80 19.64 9.06
CA LEU A 468 21.43 18.33 9.32
C LEU A 468 22.84 18.19 8.69
N LEU A 469 23.60 19.29 8.61
CA LEU A 469 24.94 19.34 7.98
C LEU A 469 26.12 19.18 8.94
N GLY A 470 25.86 18.97 10.23
CA GLY A 470 26.92 18.77 11.21
C GLY A 470 27.75 17.51 10.89
N PRO A 471 29.08 17.53 11.07
CA PRO A 471 29.94 16.36 10.77
C PRO A 471 29.58 15.11 11.60
N GLU A 472 29.01 15.32 12.79
CA GLU A 472 28.44 14.26 13.64
C GLU A 472 27.06 13.77 13.19
N THR A 473 26.37 14.52 12.33
CA THR A 473 25.00 14.23 11.90
C THR A 473 25.02 13.37 10.66
N ARG A 474 24.41 12.19 10.76
CA ARG A 474 24.33 11.26 9.63
C ARG A 474 23.19 11.63 8.69
N PRO A 475 23.23 11.19 7.42
CA PRO A 475 22.17 11.49 6.45
C PRO A 475 20.79 11.05 6.94
N LEU A 476 19.78 11.88 6.71
CA LEU A 476 18.37 11.61 7.04
C LEU A 476 17.93 10.27 6.45
N GLN A 477 17.33 9.42 7.27
CA GLN A 477 16.74 8.16 6.83
C GLN A 477 15.22 8.19 6.97
N LEU A 478 14.52 7.46 6.09
CA LEU A 478 13.08 7.26 6.16
C LEU A 478 12.79 5.80 6.45
N LEU A 479 11.95 5.57 7.45
CA LEU A 479 11.45 4.27 7.82
C LEU A 479 9.91 4.34 7.78
N ASN A 480 9.24 3.59 6.91
CA ASN A 480 7.79 3.45 7.08
C ASN A 480 7.50 2.47 8.21
N VAL A 481 6.27 2.47 8.71
CA VAL A 481 5.85 1.63 9.83
C VAL A 481 6.05 0.14 9.54
N ALA A 482 5.82 -0.32 8.31
CA ALA A 482 6.05 -1.71 7.93
C ALA A 482 7.55 -2.09 8.03
N ASP A 483 8.45 -1.19 7.62
CA ASP A 483 9.90 -1.39 7.78
C ASP A 483 10.30 -1.41 9.26
N LEU A 484 9.67 -0.59 10.11
CA LEU A 484 9.92 -0.58 11.57
C LEU A 484 9.48 -1.89 12.24
N GLU A 485 8.34 -2.45 11.85
CA GLU A 485 7.86 -3.74 12.34
C GLU A 485 8.76 -4.91 11.89
N VAL A 486 9.29 -4.84 10.67
CA VAL A 486 10.28 -5.80 10.19
C VAL A 486 11.59 -5.65 10.97
N LEU A 487 12.03 -4.41 11.20
CA LEU A 487 13.20 -4.10 12.01
C LEU A 487 13.06 -4.64 13.44
N GLU A 488 11.89 -4.50 14.08
CA GLU A 488 11.59 -5.08 15.39
C GLU A 488 11.91 -6.59 15.43
N ALA A 489 11.44 -7.33 14.42
CA ALA A 489 11.70 -8.77 14.33
C ALA A 489 13.21 -9.09 14.16
N GLY A 490 13.94 -8.27 13.42
CA GLY A 490 15.39 -8.40 13.26
C GLY A 490 16.17 -8.10 14.55
N LEU A 491 15.79 -7.04 15.27
CA LEU A 491 16.41 -6.67 16.55
C LEU A 491 16.14 -7.74 17.62
N GLY A 492 14.93 -8.30 17.66
CA GLY A 492 14.59 -9.43 18.54
C GLY A 492 15.43 -10.70 18.29
N ARG A 493 16.08 -10.80 17.13
CA ARG A 493 17.01 -11.89 16.77
C ARG A 493 18.48 -11.54 17.01
N GLY A 494 18.75 -10.44 17.71
CA GLY A 494 20.09 -10.03 18.12
C GLY A 494 20.80 -9.07 17.17
N LEU A 495 20.16 -8.61 16.09
CA LEU A 495 20.73 -7.51 15.30
C LEU A 495 20.82 -6.23 16.15
N LYS A 496 21.83 -5.41 15.86
CA LYS A 496 22.05 -4.13 16.56
C LYS A 496 21.70 -2.98 15.63
N LEU A 497 20.81 -2.08 16.08
CA LEU A 497 20.34 -0.96 15.27
C LEU A 497 21.49 -0.07 14.77
N LEU A 498 22.44 0.28 15.64
CA LEU A 498 23.60 1.10 15.23
C LEU A 498 24.43 0.45 14.14
N HIS A 499 24.57 -0.88 14.16
CA HIS A 499 25.27 -1.61 13.11
C HIS A 499 24.51 -1.55 11.78
N ILE A 500 23.18 -1.71 11.81
CA ILE A 500 22.30 -1.60 10.63
C ILE A 500 22.42 -0.19 10.03
N LEU A 501 22.26 0.86 10.86
CA LEU A 501 22.28 2.25 10.41
C LEU A 501 23.65 2.65 9.85
N ALA A 502 24.73 2.34 10.57
CA ALA A 502 26.09 2.61 10.10
C ALA A 502 26.36 1.90 8.77
N LYS A 503 26.11 0.58 8.70
CA LYS A 503 26.34 -0.20 7.46
C LYS A 503 25.53 0.32 6.28
N LYS A 504 24.28 0.74 6.50
CA LYS A 504 23.44 1.32 5.43
C LYS A 504 24.01 2.64 4.92
N GLN A 505 24.52 3.49 5.81
CA GLN A 505 25.03 4.82 5.47
C GLN A 505 26.45 4.78 4.88
N ASP A 506 27.26 3.80 5.27
CA ASP A 506 28.63 3.60 4.78
C ASP A 506 28.67 3.00 3.36
N LEU A 507 27.57 2.37 2.90
CA LEU A 507 27.47 1.80 1.56
C LEU A 507 26.68 2.74 0.62
N ASP A 508 27.36 3.38 -0.33
CA ASP A 508 26.75 4.37 -1.23
C ASP A 508 25.48 3.86 -1.94
N VAL A 509 25.49 2.62 -2.42
CA VAL A 509 24.36 1.98 -3.11
C VAL A 509 23.14 1.83 -2.19
N TRP A 510 23.36 1.65 -0.89
CA TRP A 510 22.29 1.41 0.09
C TRP A 510 21.88 2.64 0.87
N ARG A 511 22.68 3.72 0.86
CA ARG A 511 22.41 4.96 1.60
C ARG A 511 21.02 5.50 1.25
N GLY A 512 20.68 5.52 -0.04
CA GLY A 512 19.40 5.99 -0.55
C GLY A 512 18.33 4.93 -0.78
N ALA A 513 18.60 3.65 -0.52
CA ALA A 513 17.63 2.57 -0.73
C ALA A 513 16.67 2.40 0.46
N GLY A 514 15.48 1.84 0.22
CA GLY A 514 14.51 1.51 1.26
C GLY A 514 15.03 0.46 2.25
N PHE A 515 14.58 0.52 3.51
CA PHE A 515 15.02 -0.41 4.56
C PHE A 515 14.64 -1.85 4.26
N LYS A 516 13.44 -2.14 3.75
CA LYS A 516 13.04 -3.51 3.35
C LYS A 516 14.02 -4.14 2.36
N SER A 517 14.39 -3.42 1.30
CA SER A 517 15.35 -3.89 0.30
C SER A 517 16.74 -4.11 0.91
N PHE A 518 17.20 -3.16 1.73
CA PHE A 518 18.46 -3.28 2.47
C PHE A 518 18.48 -4.50 3.39
N PHE A 519 17.42 -4.73 4.16
CA PHE A 519 17.26 -5.86 5.08
C PHE A 519 17.32 -7.20 4.35
N LEU A 520 16.55 -7.36 3.28
CA LEU A 520 16.50 -8.60 2.50
C LEU A 520 17.84 -8.92 1.83
N HIS A 521 18.57 -7.89 1.38
CA HIS A 521 19.86 -8.08 0.74
C HIS A 521 21.01 -8.30 1.74
N GLN A 522 21.13 -7.47 2.76
CA GLN A 522 22.27 -7.49 3.68
C GLN A 522 22.13 -8.50 4.81
N TYR A 523 20.89 -8.90 5.14
CA TYR A 523 20.58 -9.77 6.27
C TYR A 523 19.47 -10.78 5.93
N PRO A 524 19.55 -11.53 4.82
CA PRO A 524 18.48 -12.43 4.39
C PRO A 524 18.06 -13.45 5.45
N SER A 525 19.02 -13.97 6.23
CA SER A 525 18.74 -14.92 7.33
C SER A 525 17.90 -14.32 8.47
N TYR A 526 17.90 -13.01 8.63
CA TYR A 526 17.18 -12.30 9.68
C TYR A 526 15.81 -11.80 9.24
N PHE A 527 15.56 -11.66 7.93
CA PHE A 527 14.35 -11.01 7.43
C PHE A 527 13.57 -11.79 6.37
N LYS A 528 14.18 -12.72 5.64
CA LYS A 528 13.47 -13.50 4.62
C LYS A 528 12.44 -14.43 5.28
N GLY A 529 11.17 -14.22 4.97
CA GLY A 529 10.04 -14.99 5.52
C GLY A 529 9.77 -14.74 7.00
N VAL A 530 10.40 -13.71 7.59
CA VAL A 530 10.25 -13.41 9.02
C VAL A 530 8.97 -12.64 9.26
N LYS A 531 8.18 -13.14 10.19
CA LYS A 531 6.96 -12.49 10.66
C LYS A 531 7.24 -11.79 11.99
N ASN A 532 6.64 -10.62 12.18
CA ASN A 532 6.70 -9.91 13.45
C ASN A 532 5.83 -10.66 14.48
N SER A 533 6.41 -11.06 15.61
CA SER A 533 5.73 -11.89 16.60
C SER A 533 4.55 -11.18 17.26
N HIS A 534 4.65 -9.87 17.50
CA HIS A 534 3.55 -9.07 18.04
C HIS A 534 2.37 -9.04 17.08
N LEU A 535 2.59 -8.70 15.81
CA LEU A 535 1.52 -8.65 14.80
C LEU A 535 0.90 -10.01 14.54
N VAL A 536 1.70 -11.08 14.52
CA VAL A 536 1.18 -12.45 14.46
C VAL A 536 0.29 -12.74 15.66
N SER A 537 0.67 -12.33 16.87
CA SER A 537 -0.16 -12.51 18.07
C SER A 537 -1.47 -11.72 18.01
N VAL A 538 -1.45 -10.49 17.47
CA VAL A 538 -2.65 -9.68 17.25
C VAL A 538 -3.56 -10.37 16.24
N PHE A 539 -3.02 -10.78 15.09
CA PHE A 539 -3.77 -11.51 14.06
C PHE A 539 -4.41 -12.78 14.61
N GLU A 540 -3.64 -13.60 15.34
CA GLU A 540 -4.14 -14.86 15.91
C GLU A 540 -5.23 -14.61 16.96
N ARG A 541 -5.08 -13.61 17.83
CA ARG A 541 -6.09 -13.25 18.82
C ARG A 541 -7.40 -12.82 18.18
N GLN A 542 -7.32 -12.02 17.13
CA GLN A 542 -8.50 -11.60 16.38
C GLN A 542 -9.13 -12.78 15.63
N LYS A 543 -8.31 -13.68 15.05
CA LYS A 543 -8.80 -14.91 14.41
C LYS A 543 -9.59 -15.77 15.38
N GLN A 544 -9.08 -15.97 16.59
CA GLN A 544 -9.81 -16.72 17.62
C GLN A 544 -11.10 -16.00 18.06
N SER A 545 -11.07 -14.67 18.19
CA SER A 545 -12.28 -13.88 18.49
C SER A 545 -13.35 -14.05 17.40
N ALA A 546 -12.95 -14.09 16.13
CA ALA A 546 -13.86 -14.37 15.02
C ALA A 546 -14.49 -15.73 15.09
N LEU A 547 -13.66 -16.77 15.28
CA LEU A 547 -14.15 -18.14 15.37
C LEU A 547 -15.16 -18.29 16.52
N ALA A 548 -14.88 -17.71 17.69
CA ALA A 548 -15.81 -17.74 18.82
C ALA A 548 -17.14 -17.01 18.52
N GLN A 549 -17.10 -15.87 17.82
CA GLN A 549 -18.31 -15.16 17.42
C GLN A 549 -19.10 -15.92 16.35
N PHE A 550 -18.42 -16.62 15.45
CA PHE A 550 -19.06 -17.49 14.45
C PHE A 550 -19.78 -18.66 15.11
N GLU A 551 -19.15 -19.33 16.07
CA GLU A 551 -19.76 -20.40 16.85
C GLU A 551 -21.00 -19.90 17.60
N ALA A 552 -20.91 -18.74 18.25
CA ALA A 552 -22.03 -18.13 18.96
C ALA A 552 -23.23 -17.82 18.03
N ARG A 553 -22.98 -17.25 16.84
CA ARG A 553 -24.04 -16.98 15.84
C ARG A 553 -24.68 -18.27 15.34
N ARG A 554 -23.87 -19.31 15.13
CA ARG A 554 -24.35 -20.63 14.70
C ARG A 554 -25.28 -21.27 15.73
N HIS A 555 -25.00 -21.09 17.02
CA HIS A 555 -25.86 -21.56 18.11
C HIS A 555 -27.19 -20.80 18.20
N LEU A 556 -27.23 -19.52 17.83
CA LEU A 556 -28.48 -18.74 17.84
C LEU A 556 -29.41 -19.05 16.65
N GLN A 557 -28.88 -19.61 15.57
CA GLN A 557 -29.64 -19.97 14.36
C GLN A 557 -30.18 -21.41 14.37
N ARG A 558 -29.65 -22.27 15.25
CA ARG A 558 -30.15 -23.62 15.51
C ARG A 558 -31.19 -23.59 16.62
#